data_AF-A0A1F2YQS7-F1
#
_entry.id   AF-A0A1F2YQS7-F1
#
_cell.length_a   1.000
_cell.length_b   1.000
_cell.length_c   1.000
_cell.angle_alpha   90.00
_cell.angle_beta   90.00
_cell.angle_gamma   90.00
#
_symmetry.space_group_name_H-M   'P 1'
#
loop_
_entity.id
_entity.type
_entity.pdbx_description
1 polymer ?
#
loop_
_entity_poly.entity_id
_entity_poly.type
_entity_poly.pdbx_seq_one_letter_code
_entity_poly.pdbx_strand_id
1 'polypeptide(L)'
;MSIAADPRGYYALLGVTPDASAEEIKCAFRKKAKLLHPDHNQETDAGSRFQAITEAYHNLSNPTIRASYDAQRFSEEMDEPVTAHEAHEAHAQPEAHGLDVAPVVCSRCGHVTAQPRYIIFWQVISYIFLTMRYPVQGVFCRKCADRTALIASFKTWLFGWWGFPWGPPYALDALLRNIRGGDMPVDANAHLLRHQAFAFFLEQKFALSRDLIAQAMTFARGDMMLRQKLMEIQNAMPGEARIHHRLKRRWHTITWATLLQTIPLLVLAGTFLWLILK
;
A
#
# COMPACT_ATOMS: atom_id res chain seq x y z
N MET A 1 -20.60 -6.49 -7.26
CA MET A 1 -19.35 -6.20 -6.53
C MET A 1 -18.24 -6.14 -7.55
N SER A 2 -17.62 -4.97 -7.72
CA SER A 2 -16.78 -4.66 -8.88
C SER A 2 -15.50 -5.50 -8.90
N ILE A 3 -15.32 -6.23 -9.99
CA ILE A 3 -14.13 -7.01 -10.37
C ILE A 3 -13.02 -6.08 -10.91
N ALA A 4 -13.24 -4.76 -10.96
CA ALA A 4 -12.43 -3.82 -11.76
C ALA A 4 -11.03 -3.47 -11.20
N ALA A 5 -10.52 -4.15 -10.17
CA ALA A 5 -9.19 -3.85 -9.60
C ALA A 5 -8.32 -5.11 -9.47
N ASP A 6 -8.25 -5.89 -10.54
CA ASP A 6 -7.43 -7.11 -10.62
C ASP A 6 -6.68 -7.15 -11.97
N PRO A 7 -5.56 -6.39 -12.12
CA PRO A 7 -4.92 -6.11 -13.41
C PRO A 7 -4.64 -7.34 -14.28
N ARG A 8 -4.27 -8.45 -13.63
CA ARG A 8 -4.00 -9.75 -14.29
C ARG A 8 -4.95 -10.86 -13.84
N GLY A 9 -6.05 -10.53 -13.15
CA GLY A 9 -7.02 -11.53 -12.71
C GLY A 9 -6.54 -12.46 -11.57
N TYR A 10 -5.50 -12.10 -10.81
CA TYR A 10 -4.93 -12.98 -9.78
C TYR A 10 -5.86 -13.20 -8.59
N TYR A 11 -6.57 -12.17 -8.15
CA TYR A 11 -7.53 -12.31 -7.07
C TYR A 11 -8.70 -13.20 -7.50
N ALA A 12 -9.20 -13.02 -8.72
CA ALA A 12 -10.24 -13.86 -9.32
C ALA A 12 -9.76 -15.31 -9.51
N LEU A 13 -8.53 -15.51 -9.99
CA LEU A 13 -7.91 -16.83 -10.15
C LEU A 13 -7.76 -17.58 -8.84
N LEU A 14 -7.53 -16.90 -7.72
CA LEU A 14 -7.53 -17.50 -6.38
C LEU A 14 -8.93 -17.55 -5.75
N GLY A 15 -9.88 -16.76 -6.23
CA GLY A 15 -11.24 -16.68 -5.70
C GLY A 15 -11.33 -15.91 -4.39
N VAL A 16 -10.48 -14.89 -4.24
CA VAL A 16 -10.41 -14.02 -3.05
C VAL A 16 -10.63 -12.57 -3.46
N THR A 17 -10.94 -11.70 -2.50
CA THR A 17 -11.09 -10.27 -2.77
C THR A 17 -9.75 -9.53 -2.73
N PRO A 18 -9.62 -8.34 -3.34
CA PRO A 18 -8.42 -7.50 -3.18
C PRO A 18 -8.11 -7.11 -1.73
N ASP A 19 -9.10 -7.16 -0.84
CA ASP A 19 -8.93 -6.90 0.60
C ASP A 19 -8.54 -8.16 1.40
N ALA A 20 -8.38 -9.32 0.74
CA ALA A 20 -8.08 -10.57 1.41
C ALA A 20 -6.76 -10.53 2.16
N SER A 21 -6.76 -11.11 3.36
CA SER A 21 -5.59 -11.28 4.21
C SER A 21 -4.61 -12.30 3.61
N ALA A 22 -3.35 -12.26 4.06
CA ALA A 22 -2.33 -13.22 3.63
C ALA A 22 -2.72 -14.69 3.94
N GLU A 23 -3.44 -14.91 5.05
CA GLU A 23 -3.96 -16.23 5.43
C GLU A 23 -5.05 -16.71 4.47
N GLU A 24 -6.00 -15.84 4.11
CA GLU A 24 -7.06 -16.17 3.14
C GLU A 24 -6.47 -16.51 1.78
N ILE A 25 -5.48 -15.74 1.31
CA ILE A 25 -4.76 -16.00 0.06
C ILE A 25 -4.05 -17.36 0.10
N LYS A 26 -3.33 -17.64 1.20
CA LYS A 26 -2.62 -18.92 1.40
C LYS A 26 -3.58 -20.11 1.49
N CYS A 27 -4.71 -19.94 2.17
CA CYS A 27 -5.74 -20.97 2.28
C CYS A 27 -6.40 -21.25 0.93
N ALA A 28 -6.77 -20.20 0.19
CA ALA A 28 -7.37 -20.30 -1.14
C ALA A 28 -6.42 -21.00 -2.14
N PHE A 29 -5.14 -20.62 -2.14
CA PHE A 29 -4.12 -21.29 -2.94
C PHE A 29 -4.01 -22.77 -2.59
N ARG A 30 -3.88 -23.14 -1.30
CA ARG A 30 -3.78 -24.55 -0.88
C ARG A 30 -4.99 -25.38 -1.34
N LYS A 31 -6.20 -24.80 -1.24
CA LYS A 31 -7.43 -25.45 -1.69
C LYS A 31 -7.42 -25.68 -3.20
N LYS A 32 -7.07 -24.66 -4.00
CA LYS A 32 -7.02 -24.76 -5.47
C LYS A 32 -5.87 -25.64 -5.95
N ALA A 33 -4.70 -25.57 -5.32
CA ALA A 33 -3.55 -26.40 -5.64
C ALA A 33 -3.85 -27.89 -5.44
N LYS A 34 -4.57 -28.26 -4.38
CA LYS A 34 -5.00 -29.65 -4.16
C LYS A 34 -5.96 -30.15 -5.26
N LEU A 35 -6.84 -29.28 -5.76
CA LEU A 35 -7.82 -29.63 -6.79
C LEU A 35 -7.20 -29.72 -8.20
N LEU A 36 -6.21 -28.87 -8.48
CA LEU A 36 -5.59 -28.73 -9.80
C LEU A 36 -4.24 -29.46 -9.92
N HIS A 37 -3.84 -30.25 -8.92
CA HIS A 37 -2.55 -30.93 -8.94
C HIS A 37 -2.48 -31.96 -10.09
N PRO A 38 -1.45 -31.94 -10.95
CA PRO A 38 -1.36 -32.81 -12.12
C PRO A 38 -1.36 -34.31 -11.78
N ASP A 39 -0.88 -34.69 -10.59
CA ASP A 39 -0.90 -36.09 -10.12
C ASP A 39 -2.32 -36.66 -9.89
N HIS A 40 -3.31 -35.79 -9.69
CA HIS A 40 -4.68 -36.19 -9.37
C HIS A 40 -5.71 -35.68 -10.38
N ASN A 41 -5.40 -34.62 -11.13
CA ASN A 41 -6.25 -34.08 -12.18
C ASN A 41 -5.67 -34.41 -13.56
N GLN A 42 -6.37 -35.27 -14.31
CA GLN A 42 -6.00 -35.71 -15.66
C GLN A 42 -6.59 -34.83 -16.77
N GLU A 43 -7.23 -33.71 -16.43
CA GLU A 43 -7.69 -32.73 -17.42
C GLU A 43 -6.49 -32.20 -18.23
N THR A 44 -6.70 -32.01 -19.55
CA THR A 44 -5.65 -31.56 -20.48
C THR A 44 -5.11 -30.17 -20.15
N ASP A 45 -5.86 -29.36 -19.38
CA ASP A 45 -5.50 -28.01 -18.95
C ASP A 45 -5.09 -27.91 -17.47
N ALA A 46 -5.00 -29.03 -16.74
CA ALA A 46 -4.67 -29.04 -15.31
C ALA A 46 -3.33 -28.36 -15.03
N GLY A 47 -2.32 -28.64 -15.86
CA GLY A 47 -0.99 -28.06 -15.75
C GLY A 47 -0.95 -26.54 -15.94
N SER A 48 -1.64 -26.01 -16.96
CA SER A 48 -1.69 -24.56 -17.21
C SER A 48 -2.48 -23.83 -16.12
N ARG A 49 -3.58 -24.41 -15.64
CA ARG A 49 -4.37 -23.86 -14.53
C ARG A 49 -3.58 -23.87 -13.22
N PHE A 50 -2.82 -24.93 -12.96
CA PHE A 50 -1.93 -25.01 -11.79
C PHE A 50 -0.81 -23.95 -11.85
N GLN A 51 -0.22 -23.74 -13.02
CA GLN A 51 0.78 -22.67 -13.22
C GLN A 51 0.16 -21.29 -12.96
N ALA A 52 -1.04 -21.02 -13.50
CA ALA A 52 -1.72 -19.74 -13.30
C ALA A 52 -2.02 -19.43 -11.82
N ILE A 53 -2.53 -20.41 -11.05
CA ILE A 53 -2.76 -20.19 -9.60
C ILE A 53 -1.46 -20.05 -8.81
N THR A 54 -0.37 -20.67 -9.27
CA THR A 54 0.95 -20.58 -8.65
C THR A 54 1.55 -19.19 -8.88
N GLU A 55 1.46 -18.67 -10.10
CA GLU A 55 1.85 -17.30 -10.42
C GLU A 55 1.03 -16.28 -9.62
N ALA A 56 -0.29 -16.47 -9.53
CA ALA A 56 -1.16 -15.62 -8.72
C ALA A 56 -0.74 -15.63 -7.24
N TYR A 57 -0.51 -16.81 -6.66
CA TYR A 57 -0.04 -16.93 -5.27
C TYR A 57 1.34 -16.30 -5.05
N HIS A 58 2.28 -16.48 -5.98
CA HIS A 58 3.61 -15.88 -5.88
C HIS A 58 3.52 -14.34 -5.79
N ASN A 59 2.69 -13.72 -6.63
CA ASN A 59 2.53 -12.27 -6.65
C ASN A 59 1.75 -11.74 -5.44
N LEU A 60 0.73 -12.47 -4.97
CA LEU A 60 -0.15 -12.01 -3.89
C LEU A 60 0.33 -12.37 -2.47
N SER A 61 1.22 -13.37 -2.32
CA SER A 61 1.69 -13.83 -1.01
C SER A 61 2.75 -12.91 -0.39
N ASN A 62 3.58 -12.26 -1.22
CA ASN A 62 4.54 -11.27 -0.74
C ASN A 62 3.89 -9.89 -0.70
N PRO A 63 3.85 -9.20 0.45
CA PRO A 63 3.12 -7.94 0.59
C PRO A 63 3.68 -6.81 -0.28
N THR A 64 4.99 -6.79 -0.53
CA THR A 64 5.65 -5.79 -1.39
C THR A 64 5.34 -6.06 -2.87
N ILE A 65 5.43 -7.31 -3.31
CA ILE A 65 5.10 -7.69 -4.70
C ILE A 65 3.62 -7.44 -4.96
N ARG A 66 2.76 -7.80 -4.02
CA ARG A 66 1.32 -7.52 -4.08
C ARG A 66 1.03 -6.02 -4.16
N ALA A 67 1.77 -5.18 -3.43
CA ALA A 67 1.62 -3.74 -3.53
C ALA A 67 1.95 -3.21 -4.94
N SER A 68 3.02 -3.70 -5.55
CA SER A 68 3.38 -3.35 -6.92
C SER A 68 2.35 -3.87 -7.92
N TYR A 69 1.84 -5.08 -7.73
CA TYR A 69 0.73 -5.64 -8.51
C TYR A 69 -0.53 -4.77 -8.42
N ASP A 70 -0.96 -4.43 -7.20
CA ASP A 70 -2.13 -3.57 -6.96
C ASP A 70 -1.96 -2.16 -7.54
N ALA A 71 -0.71 -1.73 -7.75
CA ALA A 71 -0.40 -0.45 -8.35
C ALA A 71 -0.41 -0.47 -9.90
N GLN A 72 -0.37 -1.64 -10.53
CA GLN A 72 -0.44 -1.76 -12.00
C GLN A 72 -1.75 -1.21 -12.57
N ARG A 73 -2.85 -1.30 -11.79
CA ARG A 73 -4.12 -0.65 -12.17
C ARG A 73 -4.01 0.86 -12.33
N PHE A 74 -3.02 1.49 -11.69
CA PHE A 74 -2.73 2.92 -11.80
C PHE A 74 -1.68 3.25 -12.87
N SER A 75 -1.01 2.23 -13.44
CA SER A 75 -0.07 2.39 -14.55
C SER A 75 -0.75 2.19 -15.90
N GLU A 76 -1.54 1.13 -16.02
CA GLU A 76 -2.22 0.71 -17.26
C GLU A 76 -3.21 1.77 -17.79
N GLU A 77 -3.86 2.53 -16.89
CA GLU A 77 -4.75 3.64 -17.27
C GLU A 77 -4.01 4.86 -17.87
N MET A 78 -2.68 4.90 -17.86
CA MET A 78 -1.89 6.07 -18.27
C MET A 78 -0.66 5.72 -19.14
N ASP A 79 -0.65 4.57 -19.81
CA ASP A 79 0.43 4.17 -20.74
C ASP A 79 0.29 4.82 -22.14
N GLU A 80 -0.89 5.35 -22.48
CA GLU A 80 -0.98 6.41 -23.48
C GLU A 80 -0.47 7.71 -22.83
N PRO A 81 0.56 8.35 -23.39
CA PRO A 81 1.06 9.59 -22.83
C PRO A 81 -0.05 10.62 -22.99
N VAL A 82 -0.78 10.95 -21.91
CA VAL A 82 -1.60 12.16 -21.91
C VAL A 82 -0.62 13.33 -22.05
N THR A 83 -0.39 13.72 -23.29
CA THR A 83 0.52 14.78 -23.66
C THR A 83 0.06 16.06 -22.98
N ALA A 84 0.98 17.01 -22.76
CA ALA A 84 0.60 18.34 -22.29
C ALA A 84 -0.51 18.97 -23.16
N HIS A 85 -0.57 18.56 -24.43
CA HIS A 85 -1.59 18.92 -25.41
C HIS A 85 -2.94 18.25 -25.13
N GLU A 86 -3.02 16.94 -24.95
CA GLU A 86 -4.24 16.22 -24.57
C GLU A 86 -4.73 16.60 -23.16
N ALA A 87 -3.82 16.94 -22.25
CA ALA A 87 -4.16 17.49 -20.94
C ALA A 87 -4.79 18.90 -21.05
N HIS A 88 -4.35 19.70 -22.03
CA HIS A 88 -4.95 20.99 -22.37
C HIS A 88 -6.28 20.84 -23.15
N GLU A 89 -6.40 19.83 -24.02
CA GLU A 89 -7.61 19.54 -24.79
C GLU A 89 -8.69 18.87 -23.96
N ALA A 90 -8.35 17.93 -23.06
CA ALA A 90 -9.25 17.37 -22.06
C ALA A 90 -9.77 18.45 -21.08
N HIS A 91 -8.98 19.50 -20.85
CA HIS A 91 -9.44 20.70 -20.13
C HIS A 91 -10.42 21.54 -20.97
N ALA A 92 -10.23 21.62 -22.29
CA ALA A 92 -11.10 22.39 -23.19
C ALA A 92 -12.44 21.69 -23.48
N GLN A 93 -12.47 20.34 -23.47
CA GLN A 93 -13.66 19.53 -23.76
C GLN A 93 -13.69 18.26 -22.88
N PRO A 94 -14.14 18.36 -21.61
CA PRO A 94 -14.19 17.22 -20.68
C PRO A 94 -15.13 16.09 -21.13
N GLU A 95 -16.15 16.39 -21.95
CA GLU A 95 -17.12 15.40 -22.45
C GLU A 95 -16.62 14.60 -23.68
N ALA A 96 -15.56 15.07 -24.36
CA ALA A 96 -15.10 14.48 -25.62
C ALA A 96 -14.06 13.35 -25.43
N HIS A 97 -13.39 13.27 -24.28
CA HIS A 97 -12.22 12.40 -24.12
C HIS A 97 -12.43 11.13 -23.27
N GLY A 98 -13.59 10.95 -22.64
CA GLY A 98 -13.97 9.68 -21.98
C GLY A 98 -13.04 9.16 -20.87
N LEU A 99 -12.10 9.97 -20.40
CA LEU A 99 -11.12 9.60 -19.37
C LEU A 99 -11.71 9.81 -17.97
N ASP A 100 -12.56 8.87 -17.54
CA ASP A 100 -13.11 8.84 -16.18
C ASP A 100 -12.08 8.29 -15.17
N VAL A 101 -11.05 9.09 -14.87
CA VAL A 101 -10.05 8.72 -13.86
C VAL A 101 -10.58 8.99 -12.46
N ALA A 102 -11.13 7.96 -11.82
CA ALA A 102 -11.68 8.07 -10.48
C ALA A 102 -10.60 8.37 -9.42
N PRO A 103 -10.86 9.29 -8.47
CA PRO A 103 -9.92 9.57 -7.39
C PRO A 103 -9.81 8.39 -6.43
N VAL A 104 -8.62 8.22 -5.84
CA VAL A 104 -8.34 7.09 -4.96
C VAL A 104 -9.00 7.27 -3.59
N VAL A 105 -9.70 6.23 -3.17
CA VAL A 105 -10.33 6.14 -1.86
C VAL A 105 -9.45 5.38 -0.86
N CYS A 106 -9.61 5.68 0.42
CA CYS A 106 -8.96 4.91 1.48
C CYS A 106 -9.65 3.55 1.64
N SER A 107 -8.88 2.45 1.62
CA SER A 107 -9.35 1.07 1.83
C SER A 107 -10.07 0.87 3.17
N ARG A 108 -9.83 1.74 4.16
CA ARG A 108 -10.43 1.61 5.50
C ARG A 108 -11.70 2.45 5.70
N CYS A 109 -11.75 3.69 5.21
CA CYS A 109 -12.88 4.59 5.46
C CYS A 109 -13.68 4.93 4.20
N GLY A 110 -13.26 4.49 3.01
CA GLY A 110 -13.93 4.76 1.74
C GLY A 110 -13.86 6.23 1.27
N HIS A 111 -13.28 7.13 2.06
CA HIS A 111 -13.21 8.55 1.69
C HIS A 111 -12.07 8.81 0.70
N VAL A 112 -12.32 9.70 -0.25
CA VAL A 112 -11.29 10.27 -1.14
C VAL A 112 -10.27 11.02 -0.28
N THR A 113 -9.00 10.69 -0.45
CA THR A 113 -7.91 11.30 0.31
C THR A 113 -7.01 12.08 -0.64
N ALA A 114 -6.65 13.31 -0.25
CA ALA A 114 -5.76 14.11 -1.07
C ALA A 114 -4.35 13.52 -1.21
N GLN A 115 -3.88 12.77 -0.21
CA GLN A 115 -2.55 12.14 -0.21
C GLN A 115 -2.68 10.70 0.25
N PRO A 116 -3.15 9.80 -0.63
CA PRO A 116 -3.16 8.37 -0.32
C PRO A 116 -1.73 7.86 -0.16
N ARG A 117 -1.57 6.83 0.67
CA ARG A 117 -0.33 6.04 0.75
C ARG A 117 -0.67 4.57 0.79
N TYR A 118 0.03 3.78 -0.01
CA TYR A 118 0.05 2.35 0.17
C TYR A 118 1.03 2.05 1.30
N ILE A 119 0.54 1.46 2.40
CA ILE A 119 1.35 1.19 3.59
C ILE A 119 1.15 -0.24 4.03
N ILE A 120 2.24 -0.88 4.44
CA ILE A 120 2.25 -2.21 5.04
C ILE A 120 2.62 -2.04 6.53
N PHE A 121 1.70 -2.38 7.41
CA PHE A 121 1.96 -2.51 8.84
C PHE A 121 2.17 -3.97 9.20
N TRP A 122 3.03 -4.24 10.18
CA TRP A 122 3.34 -5.59 10.61
C TRP A 122 2.74 -5.87 11.98
N GLN A 123 2.06 -7.01 12.11
CA GLN A 123 1.67 -7.55 13.41
C GLN A 123 2.31 -8.93 13.62
N VAL A 124 2.77 -9.19 14.84
CA VAL A 124 3.41 -10.45 15.22
C VAL A 124 2.59 -11.13 16.30
N ILE A 125 2.30 -12.41 16.09
CA ILE A 125 1.67 -13.28 17.07
C ILE A 125 2.62 -14.47 17.24
N SER A 126 3.08 -14.69 18.47
CA SER A 126 4.05 -15.71 18.81
C SER A 126 3.59 -16.49 20.02
N TYR A 127 3.74 -17.82 19.99
CA TYR A 127 3.41 -18.71 21.09
C TYR A 127 4.33 -19.94 21.07
N ILE A 128 5.10 -20.13 22.13
CA ILE A 128 6.09 -21.21 22.31
C ILE A 128 7.07 -21.27 21.13
N PHE A 129 6.89 -22.17 20.17
CA PHE A 129 7.79 -22.32 19.01
C PHE A 129 7.20 -21.79 17.70
N LEU A 130 5.94 -21.36 17.69
CA LEU A 130 5.28 -20.83 16.52
C LEU A 130 5.31 -19.31 16.53
N THR A 131 5.89 -18.70 15.50
CA THR A 131 5.84 -17.24 15.31
C THR A 131 5.29 -16.92 13.93
N MET A 132 4.22 -16.12 13.91
CA MET A 132 3.53 -15.71 12.71
C MET A 132 3.64 -14.19 12.54
N ARG A 133 4.01 -13.77 11.32
CA ARG A 133 4.14 -12.36 10.93
C ARG A 133 3.09 -12.07 9.87
N TYR A 134 2.15 -11.17 10.18
CA TYR A 134 1.05 -10.83 9.27
C TYR A 134 1.18 -9.39 8.79
N PRO A 135 1.18 -9.16 7.46
CA PRO A 135 1.07 -7.81 6.91
C PRO A 135 -0.40 -7.35 6.96
N VAL A 136 -0.62 -6.13 7.44
CA VAL A 136 -1.87 -5.38 7.31
C VAL A 136 -1.61 -4.24 6.35
N GLN A 137 -2.14 -4.37 5.13
CA GLN A 137 -1.78 -3.50 4.01
C GLN A 137 -2.99 -2.89 3.32
N GLY A 138 -2.76 -1.82 2.57
CA GLY A 138 -3.78 -1.17 1.75
C GLY A 138 -3.47 0.30 1.51
N VAL A 139 -4.41 0.99 0.87
CA VAL A 139 -4.33 2.43 0.61
C VAL A 139 -4.99 3.20 1.75
N PHE A 140 -4.21 3.99 2.48
CA PHE A 140 -4.69 4.69 3.66
C PHE A 140 -4.67 6.21 3.50
N CYS A 141 -5.71 6.85 4.05
CA CYS A 141 -5.59 8.23 4.48
C CYS A 141 -4.76 8.29 5.78
N ARG A 142 -4.18 9.45 6.11
CA ARG A 142 -3.32 9.60 7.29
C ARG A 142 -3.97 9.11 8.59
N LYS A 143 -5.21 9.51 8.86
CA LYS A 143 -5.94 9.13 10.09
C LYS A 143 -6.14 7.61 10.19
N CYS A 144 -6.47 6.97 9.08
CA CYS A 144 -6.65 5.52 9.03
C CYS A 144 -5.32 4.78 9.17
N ALA A 145 -4.24 5.29 8.57
CA ALA A 145 -2.89 4.75 8.73
C ALA A 145 -2.46 4.77 10.20
N ASP A 146 -2.59 5.91 10.88
CA ASP A 146 -2.27 6.06 12.30
C ASP A 146 -3.05 5.06 13.18
N ARG A 147 -4.35 4.90 12.90
CA ARG A 147 -5.20 3.94 13.63
C ARG A 147 -4.81 2.49 13.31
N THR A 148 -4.40 2.18 12.08
CA THR A 148 -3.98 0.82 11.70
C THR A 148 -2.64 0.48 12.36
N ALA A 149 -1.68 1.40 12.35
CA ALA A 149 -0.41 1.27 13.04
C ALA A 149 -0.61 0.99 14.54
N LEU A 150 -1.47 1.75 15.20
CA LEU A 150 -1.78 1.55 16.63
C LEU A 150 -2.35 0.16 16.92
N ILE A 151 -3.31 -0.29 16.11
CA ILE A 151 -3.93 -1.61 16.32
C ILE A 151 -2.92 -2.74 16.07
N ALA A 152 -2.12 -2.64 15.00
CA ALA A 152 -1.10 -3.62 14.69
C ALA A 152 -0.03 -3.68 15.80
N SER A 153 0.46 -2.53 16.24
CA SER A 153 1.43 -2.43 17.33
C SER A 153 0.87 -2.90 18.67
N PHE A 154 -0.39 -2.59 18.98
CA PHE A 154 -1.04 -3.08 20.20
C PHE A 154 -1.12 -4.61 20.22
N LYS A 155 -1.51 -5.24 19.10
CA LYS A 155 -1.52 -6.70 18.99
C LYS A 155 -0.12 -7.30 19.12
N THR A 156 0.88 -6.69 18.50
CA THR A 156 2.28 -7.11 18.64
C THR A 156 2.79 -6.96 20.08
N TRP A 157 2.44 -5.88 20.76
CA TRP A 157 2.75 -5.71 22.18
C TRP A 157 2.09 -6.77 23.05
N LEU A 158 0.89 -7.20 22.71
CA LEU A 158 0.16 -8.18 23.51
C LEU A 158 0.59 -9.61 23.21
N PHE A 159 0.95 -9.94 21.96
CA PHE A 159 1.12 -11.34 21.52
C PHE A 159 2.47 -11.65 20.86
N GLY A 160 3.33 -10.67 20.62
CA GLY A 160 4.56 -10.86 19.85
C GLY A 160 5.69 -11.54 20.62
N TRP A 161 5.67 -11.51 21.95
CA TRP A 161 6.82 -11.88 22.79
C TRP A 161 6.83 -13.33 23.25
N TRP A 162 5.69 -14.05 23.16
CA TRP A 162 5.49 -15.31 23.86
C TRP A 162 6.05 -16.55 23.15
N GLY A 163 6.95 -16.38 22.17
CA GLY A 163 7.61 -17.49 21.52
C GLY A 163 9.12 -17.36 21.43
N PHE A 164 9.79 -18.49 21.57
CA PHE A 164 11.24 -18.65 21.60
C PHE A 164 11.71 -19.43 20.36
N PRO A 165 12.81 -19.03 19.70
CA PRO A 165 13.61 -17.83 19.95
C PRO A 165 13.11 -16.59 19.18
N TRP A 166 12.15 -16.75 18.26
CA TRP A 166 11.87 -15.78 17.21
C TRP A 166 10.83 -14.71 17.53
N GLY A 167 10.04 -14.86 18.59
CA GLY A 167 8.99 -13.90 18.97
C GLY A 167 9.53 -12.49 19.23
N PRO A 168 10.36 -12.30 20.28
CA PRO A 168 10.92 -11.00 20.63
C PRO A 168 11.63 -10.24 19.50
N PRO A 169 12.56 -10.83 18.70
CA PRO A 169 13.22 -10.09 17.64
C PRO A 169 12.24 -9.64 16.53
N TYR A 170 11.25 -10.47 16.17
CA TYR A 170 10.25 -10.07 15.18
C TYR A 170 9.25 -9.07 15.72
N ALA A 171 8.84 -9.18 16.99
CA ALA A 171 7.97 -8.21 17.63
C ALA A 171 8.63 -6.81 17.65
N LEU A 172 9.92 -6.75 17.99
CA LEU A 172 10.68 -5.50 17.99
C LEU A 172 10.80 -4.91 16.58
N ASP A 173 11.16 -5.71 15.57
CA ASP A 173 11.21 -5.28 14.16
C ASP A 173 9.87 -4.70 13.70
N ALA A 174 8.77 -5.41 13.97
CA ALA A 174 7.42 -4.96 13.59
C ALA A 174 7.02 -3.64 14.28
N LEU A 175 7.30 -3.50 15.58
CA LEU A 175 7.00 -2.27 16.33
C LEU A 175 7.80 -1.09 15.81
N LEU A 176 9.09 -1.26 15.55
CA LEU A 176 9.95 -0.20 15.00
C LEU A 176 9.46 0.25 13.62
N ARG A 177 9.08 -0.69 12.75
CA ARG A 177 8.49 -0.38 11.44
C ARG A 177 7.18 0.39 11.58
N ASN A 178 6.27 -0.07 12.43
CA ASN A 178 4.98 0.59 12.64
C ASN A 178 5.12 2.00 13.23
N ILE A 179 6.05 2.21 14.18
CA ILE A 179 6.36 3.52 14.76
C ILE A 179 6.90 4.49 13.69
N ARG A 180 7.67 4.00 12.71
CA ARG A 180 8.16 4.80 11.58
C ARG A 180 7.08 5.09 10.53
N GLY A 181 5.86 4.58 10.71
CA GLY A 181 4.72 4.80 9.82
C GLY A 181 4.44 3.66 8.86
N GLY A 182 5.05 2.48 9.09
CA GLY A 182 4.92 1.29 8.25
C GLY A 182 5.86 1.31 7.04
N ASP A 183 5.92 0.19 6.34
CA ASP A 183 6.68 0.08 5.09
C ASP A 183 5.86 0.69 3.95
N MET A 184 6.47 1.56 3.15
CA MET A 184 5.84 2.22 2.01
C MET A 184 6.53 1.76 0.73
N PRO A 185 6.02 0.74 0.03
CA PRO A 185 6.59 0.25 -1.22
C PRO A 185 6.73 1.39 -2.22
N VAL A 186 7.93 1.53 -2.77
CA VAL A 186 8.34 2.71 -3.53
C VAL A 186 7.52 2.85 -4.81
N ASP A 187 7.50 1.82 -5.63
CA ASP A 187 6.84 1.81 -6.94
C ASP A 187 5.33 2.01 -6.76
N ALA A 188 4.73 1.27 -5.82
CA ALA A 188 3.30 1.35 -5.55
C ALA A 188 2.88 2.77 -5.16
N ASN A 189 3.64 3.44 -4.29
CA ASN A 189 3.33 4.81 -3.88
C ASN A 189 3.61 5.84 -4.98
N ALA A 190 4.62 5.63 -5.83
CA ALA A 190 4.90 6.52 -6.95
C ALA A 190 3.75 6.51 -7.96
N HIS A 191 3.29 5.33 -8.40
CA HIS A 191 2.17 5.19 -9.33
C HIS A 191 0.85 5.67 -8.71
N LEU A 192 0.56 5.28 -7.46
CA LEU A 192 -0.62 5.73 -6.71
C LEU A 192 -0.71 7.27 -6.64
N LEU A 193 0.40 7.95 -6.36
CA LEU A 193 0.41 9.40 -6.24
C LEU A 193 0.29 10.10 -7.58
N ARG A 194 0.91 9.54 -8.62
CA ARG A 194 0.76 10.03 -10.00
C ARG A 194 -0.70 9.96 -10.46
N HIS A 195 -1.36 8.82 -10.24
CA HIS A 195 -2.78 8.63 -10.53
C HIS A 195 -3.65 9.65 -9.81
N GLN A 196 -3.46 9.80 -8.49
CA GLN A 196 -4.21 10.78 -7.71
C GLN A 196 -3.96 12.22 -8.19
N ALA A 197 -2.73 12.53 -8.60
CA ALA A 197 -2.39 13.83 -9.15
C ALA A 197 -3.14 14.10 -10.45
N PHE A 198 -3.25 13.10 -11.32
CA PHE A 198 -3.97 13.20 -12.58
C PHE A 198 -5.48 13.36 -12.37
N ALA A 199 -6.09 12.58 -11.46
CA ALA A 199 -7.49 12.76 -11.07
C ALA A 199 -7.77 14.20 -10.60
N PHE A 200 -6.89 14.78 -9.77
CA PHE A 200 -7.02 16.18 -9.34
C PHE A 200 -6.70 17.20 -10.42
N PHE A 201 -5.89 16.85 -11.41
CA PHE A 201 -5.63 17.71 -12.56
C PHE A 201 -6.91 17.88 -13.39
N LEU A 202 -7.62 16.79 -13.66
CA LEU A 202 -8.92 16.81 -14.36
C LEU A 202 -9.96 17.64 -13.59
N GLU A 203 -9.95 17.59 -12.26
CA GLU A 203 -10.80 18.43 -11.40
C GLU A 203 -10.32 19.89 -11.27
N GLN A 204 -9.32 20.33 -12.04
CA GLN A 204 -8.70 21.67 -12.00
C GLN A 204 -8.06 22.05 -10.65
N LYS A 205 -7.76 21.06 -9.80
CA LYS A 205 -7.08 21.24 -8.51
C LYS A 205 -5.56 21.20 -8.70
N PHE A 206 -5.03 22.07 -9.56
CA PHE A 206 -3.63 22.06 -10.03
C PHE A 206 -2.59 22.14 -8.90
N ALA A 207 -2.87 22.90 -7.84
CA ALA A 207 -1.95 23.01 -6.72
C ALA A 207 -1.85 21.70 -5.91
N LEU A 208 -2.96 20.96 -5.74
CA LEU A 208 -2.94 19.62 -5.13
C LEU A 208 -2.22 18.62 -6.04
N SER A 209 -2.50 18.66 -7.35
CA SER A 209 -1.86 17.80 -8.34
C SER A 209 -0.34 17.96 -8.32
N ARG A 210 0.18 19.20 -8.36
CA ARG A 210 1.62 19.49 -8.26
C ARG A 210 2.26 18.96 -6.98
N ASP A 211 1.60 19.12 -5.84
CA ASP A 211 2.11 18.60 -4.58
C ASP A 211 2.21 17.07 -4.59
N LEU A 212 1.27 16.39 -5.24
CA LEU A 212 1.28 14.93 -5.38
C LEU A 212 2.36 14.45 -6.33
N ILE A 213 2.55 15.10 -7.47
CA ILE A 213 3.67 14.82 -8.37
C ILE A 213 5.01 15.03 -7.66
N ALA A 214 5.15 16.12 -6.90
CA ALA A 214 6.34 16.37 -6.10
C ALA A 214 6.62 15.25 -5.09
N GLN A 215 5.57 14.71 -4.46
CA GLN A 215 5.69 13.54 -3.57
C GLN A 215 5.98 12.26 -4.34
N ALA A 216 5.36 12.02 -5.49
CA ALA A 216 5.63 10.86 -6.34
C ALA A 216 7.11 10.80 -6.73
N MET A 217 7.71 11.95 -7.09
CA MET A 217 9.15 12.05 -7.36
C MET A 217 10.04 11.70 -6.16
N THR A 218 9.56 11.85 -4.92
CA THR A 218 10.33 11.40 -3.74
C THR A 218 10.38 9.89 -3.61
N PHE A 219 9.34 9.19 -4.09
CA PHE A 219 9.33 7.74 -4.20
C PHE A 219 10.13 7.28 -5.43
N ALA A 220 9.95 7.91 -6.59
CA ALA A 220 10.67 7.59 -7.82
C ALA A 220 12.16 8.01 -7.83
N ARG A 221 12.87 8.02 -6.69
CA ARG A 221 14.31 8.31 -6.64
C ARG A 221 15.16 7.25 -7.34
N GLY A 222 14.72 5.99 -7.31
CA GLY A 222 15.40 4.86 -7.95
C GLY A 222 15.03 4.64 -9.42
N ASP A 223 13.94 5.24 -9.90
CA ASP A 223 13.45 5.08 -11.27
C ASP A 223 13.57 6.41 -12.02
N MET A 224 14.66 6.56 -12.77
CA MET A 224 14.98 7.78 -13.50
C MET A 224 13.96 8.08 -14.61
N MET A 225 13.43 7.05 -15.27
CA MET A 225 12.46 7.19 -16.35
C MET A 225 11.12 7.70 -15.80
N LEU A 226 10.61 7.07 -14.75
CA LEU A 226 9.39 7.54 -14.08
C LEU A 226 9.56 8.95 -13.53
N ARG A 227 10.70 9.26 -12.94
CA ARG A 227 11.01 10.60 -12.43
C ARG A 227 11.00 11.65 -13.53
N GLN A 228 11.58 11.35 -14.70
CA GLN A 228 11.56 12.25 -15.86
C GLN A 228 10.13 12.52 -16.34
N LYS A 229 9.32 11.46 -16.51
CA LYS A 229 7.88 11.59 -16.87
C LYS A 229 7.13 12.49 -15.87
N LEU A 230 7.38 12.31 -14.57
CA LEU A 230 6.77 13.15 -13.54
C LEU A 230 7.19 14.62 -13.61
N MET A 231 8.45 14.91 -13.95
CA MET A 231 8.93 16.29 -14.15
C MET A 231 8.29 16.95 -15.36
N GLU A 232 8.17 16.22 -16.47
CA GLU A 232 7.49 16.71 -17.69
C GLU A 232 6.04 17.10 -17.38
N ILE A 233 5.31 16.21 -16.68
CA ILE A 233 3.94 16.47 -16.21
C ILE A 233 3.90 17.71 -15.31
N GLN A 234 4.84 17.83 -14.37
CA GLN A 234 4.88 18.99 -13.46
C GLN A 234 5.08 20.32 -14.20
N ASN A 235 5.97 20.34 -15.20
CA ASN A 235 6.29 21.54 -15.98
C ASN A 235 5.15 21.94 -16.91
N ALA A 236 4.32 20.99 -17.34
CA ALA A 236 3.15 21.24 -18.18
C ALA A 236 1.95 21.85 -17.44
N MET A 237 1.90 21.79 -16.10
CA MET A 237 0.72 22.25 -15.34
C MET A 237 0.61 23.78 -15.24
N PRO A 238 -0.59 24.36 -15.46
CA PRO A 238 -0.80 25.81 -15.43
C PRO A 238 -0.73 26.43 -14.02
N GLY A 239 -0.42 27.73 -13.95
CA GLY A 239 -0.42 28.56 -12.73
C GLY A 239 0.90 28.59 -11.95
N GLU A 240 1.01 29.44 -10.94
CA GLU A 240 2.21 29.54 -10.10
C GLU A 240 2.36 28.34 -9.15
N ALA A 241 3.62 27.99 -8.83
CA ALA A 241 4.00 26.96 -7.87
C ALA A 241 3.69 27.35 -6.41
N ARG A 242 2.43 27.67 -6.10
CA ARG A 242 1.99 27.87 -4.71
C ARG A 242 1.85 26.50 -4.04
N ILE A 243 2.89 26.12 -3.30
CA ILE A 243 2.97 24.87 -2.52
C ILE A 243 1.88 24.87 -1.43
N HIS A 244 1.00 23.84 -1.37
CA HIS A 244 0.17 23.66 -0.19
C HIS A 244 1.00 23.06 0.95
N HIS A 245 1.59 23.93 1.76
CA HIS A 245 2.38 23.58 2.94
C HIS A 245 1.70 22.55 3.87
N ARG A 246 0.35 22.55 3.96
CA ARG A 246 -0.41 21.61 4.79
C ARG A 246 -0.33 20.16 4.30
N LEU A 247 -0.27 19.95 2.99
CA LEU A 247 -0.15 18.61 2.40
C LEU A 247 1.26 18.06 2.64
N LYS A 248 2.30 18.81 2.28
CA LYS A 248 3.70 18.36 2.38
C LYS A 248 4.09 17.84 3.79
N ARG A 249 3.54 18.42 4.86
CA ARG A 249 3.89 18.05 6.25
C ARG A 249 3.11 16.87 6.83
N ARG A 250 2.03 16.42 6.18
CA ARG A 250 1.07 15.48 6.79
C ARG A 250 1.64 14.09 7.08
N TRP A 251 2.63 13.65 6.31
CA TRP A 251 3.24 12.32 6.45
C TRP A 251 4.60 12.31 7.16
N HIS A 252 5.25 13.47 7.32
CA HIS A 252 6.59 13.61 7.93
C HIS A 252 6.56 14.01 9.41
N THR A 253 5.38 14.14 10.02
CA THR A 253 5.26 14.61 11.40
C THR A 253 5.12 13.44 12.37
N ILE A 254 5.79 13.55 13.53
CA ILE A 254 5.50 12.73 14.70
C ILE A 254 4.05 13.01 15.08
N THR A 255 3.24 11.97 15.17
CA THR A 255 1.83 12.06 15.53
C THR A 255 1.60 11.55 16.95
N TRP A 256 0.41 11.83 17.49
CA TRP A 256 -0.05 11.19 18.72
C TRP A 256 0.01 9.66 18.64
N ALA A 257 -0.26 9.07 17.46
CA ALA A 257 -0.15 7.63 17.27
C ALA A 257 1.29 7.11 17.40
N THR A 258 2.29 7.89 16.98
CA THR A 258 3.69 7.49 17.20
C THR A 258 4.08 7.59 18.67
N LEU A 259 3.60 8.60 19.40
CA LEU A 259 3.85 8.74 20.84
C LEU A 259 3.17 7.64 21.67
N LEU A 260 1.93 7.29 21.34
CA LEU A 260 1.21 6.22 22.05
C LEU A 260 1.91 4.86 21.91
N GLN A 261 2.52 4.58 20.76
CA GLN A 261 3.23 3.33 20.52
C GLN A 261 4.51 3.17 21.35
N THR A 262 5.09 4.27 21.86
CA THR A 262 6.30 4.25 22.69
C THR A 262 6.00 4.16 24.19
N ILE A 263 4.75 4.35 24.62
CA ILE A 263 4.34 4.30 26.03
C ILE A 263 4.82 3.02 26.73
N PRO A 264 4.63 1.80 26.18
CA PRO A 264 5.08 0.59 26.86
C PRO A 264 6.59 0.58 27.15
N LEU A 265 7.41 1.15 26.25
CA LEU A 265 8.86 1.27 26.47
C LEU A 265 9.18 2.23 27.61
N LEU A 266 8.48 3.37 27.69
CA LEU A 266 8.66 4.34 28.75
C LEU A 266 8.26 3.76 30.12
N VAL A 267 7.17 2.99 30.17
CA VAL A 267 6.74 2.29 31.39
C VAL A 267 7.80 1.28 31.83
N LEU A 268 8.29 0.44 30.91
CA LEU A 268 9.33 -0.54 31.22
C LEU A 268 10.61 0.13 31.73
N ALA A 269 11.09 1.18 31.04
CA ALA A 269 12.26 1.94 31.45
C ALA A 269 12.09 2.58 32.84
N GLY A 270 10.92 3.18 33.11
CA GLY A 270 10.60 3.76 34.41
C GLY A 270 10.57 2.73 35.53
N THR A 271 9.94 1.57 35.30
CA THR A 271 9.91 0.48 36.29
C THR A 271 11.30 -0.10 36.57
N PHE A 272 12.13 -0.26 35.54
CA PHE A 272 13.51 -0.73 35.69
C PHE A 272 14.37 0.25 36.47
N LEU A 273 14.29 1.54 36.16
CA LEU A 273 14.99 2.59 36.89
C LEU A 273 14.55 2.64 38.36
N TRP A 274 13.25 2.54 38.63
CA TRP A 274 12.72 2.49 39.99
C TRP A 274 13.25 1.28 40.79
N LEU A 275 13.38 0.12 40.15
CA LEU A 275 13.95 -1.08 40.78
C LEU A 275 15.45 -0.95 41.08
N ILE A 276 16.21 -0.22 40.26
CA ILE A 276 17.66 0.01 40.50
C ILE A 276 17.89 1.02 41.64
N LEU A 277 17.01 2.02 41.76
CA LEU A 277 17.15 3.10 42.74
C LEU A 277 16.63 2.76 44.14
N LYS A 278 16.08 1.56 44.34
CA LYS A 278 15.54 1.08 45.60
C LYS A 278 16.44 0.01 46.20
#